data_AF-A0AAJ0G7C7-F1
#
_entry.id   AF-A0AAJ0G7C7-F1
#
_cell.length_a   1.000
_cell.length_b   1.000
_cell.length_c   1.000
_cell.angle_alpha   90.00
_cell.angle_beta   90.00
_cell.angle_gamma   90.00
#
_symmetry.space_group_name_H-M   'P 1'
#
loop_
_entity.id
_entity.type
_entity.pdbx_description
1 polymer ?
#
loop_
_entity_poly.entity_id
_entity_poly.type
_entity_poly.pdbx_seq_one_letter_code
_entity_poly.pdbx_strand_id
1 'polypeptide(L)'
;MARSSTDATRFTATGPYAASSPSFSSNPATTSGPQINFGAPAPIGETPQQKIARLRAAAALAKSGALRETSFDRVVRVGRVWADRAHRVTALGLIGLTVLSTMVAAAGVTDMILHNRRRRTEFLEAQQAKSATDLAAAKVALEAGQVTEDQILLINRERAAMEAEEAKRNRPGIFKRMTGSLFGDLSAEEQKGGRLGAGAREAAITPKEEMLGEREDRGCAGEGGTESKNG
;
A
#
# COMPACT_ATOMS: atom_id res chain seq x y z
N MET A 1 -33.86 -19.75 -49.47
CA MET A 1 -34.86 -20.19 -48.48
C MET A 1 -34.72 -19.32 -47.24
N ALA A 2 -35.69 -18.45 -46.98
CA ALA A 2 -35.69 -17.54 -45.83
C ALA A 2 -35.94 -18.35 -44.55
N ARG A 3 -35.17 -18.07 -43.50
CA ARG A 3 -35.25 -18.75 -42.20
C ARG A 3 -36.38 -18.09 -41.42
N SER A 4 -37.41 -18.86 -41.06
CA SER A 4 -38.60 -18.36 -40.36
C SER A 4 -38.25 -17.86 -38.96
N SER A 5 -38.77 -16.68 -38.60
CA SER A 5 -38.57 -15.98 -37.31
C SER A 5 -39.18 -16.68 -36.09
N THR A 6 -39.85 -17.83 -36.29
CA THR A 6 -40.42 -18.65 -35.21
C THR A 6 -39.41 -19.57 -34.52
N ASP A 7 -38.22 -19.79 -35.09
CA ASP A 7 -37.19 -20.68 -34.52
C ASP A 7 -36.30 -19.99 -33.45
N ALA A 8 -36.37 -18.65 -33.33
CA ALA A 8 -35.46 -17.87 -32.51
C ALA A 8 -35.84 -17.77 -31.02
N THR A 9 -37.02 -18.22 -30.59
CA THR A 9 -37.50 -17.99 -29.20
C THR A 9 -37.90 -19.25 -28.44
N ARG A 10 -37.59 -20.45 -28.93
CA ARG A 10 -37.94 -21.68 -28.22
C ARG A 10 -36.73 -22.25 -27.46
N PHE A 11 -36.50 -21.63 -26.30
CA PHE A 11 -35.70 -22.13 -25.16
C PHE A 11 -34.25 -22.49 -25.46
N THR A 12 -33.40 -21.46 -25.56
CA THR A 12 -31.97 -21.59 -25.27
C THR A 12 -31.78 -21.94 -23.80
N ALA A 13 -31.72 -23.24 -23.49
CA ALA A 13 -31.25 -23.71 -22.19
C ALA A 13 -29.76 -23.35 -22.05
N THR A 14 -29.43 -22.27 -21.33
CA THR A 14 -28.04 -21.91 -20.99
C THR A 14 -27.55 -22.67 -19.76
N GLY A 15 -27.66 -24.00 -19.82
CA GLY A 15 -27.09 -24.94 -18.84
C GLY A 15 -26.46 -26.11 -19.59
N PRO A 16 -25.39 -26.73 -19.07
CA PRO A 16 -24.65 -27.76 -19.79
C PRO A 16 -25.58 -28.92 -20.17
N TYR A 17 -25.81 -29.09 -21.48
CA TYR A 17 -26.65 -30.15 -22.03
C TYR A 17 -25.91 -31.48 -21.85
N ALA A 18 -26.42 -32.33 -20.97
CA ALA A 18 -26.03 -33.74 -20.92
C ALA A 18 -26.56 -34.41 -22.19
N ALA A 19 -25.67 -34.63 -23.16
CA ALA A 19 -26.00 -35.40 -24.35
C ALA A 19 -26.29 -36.86 -23.95
N SER A 20 -27.57 -37.19 -23.74
CA SER A 20 -28.04 -38.57 -23.73
C SER A 20 -28.70 -38.87 -25.08
N SER A 21 -27.91 -39.28 -26.07
CA SER A 21 -28.44 -40.03 -27.20
C SER A 21 -28.54 -41.51 -26.79
N PRO A 22 -29.69 -42.18 -26.92
CA PRO A 22 -29.80 -43.60 -26.62
C PRO A 22 -29.34 -44.40 -27.85
N SER A 23 -28.03 -44.38 -28.13
CA SER A 23 -27.45 -45.32 -29.09
C SER A 23 -26.88 -46.50 -28.33
N PHE A 24 -27.62 -47.59 -28.33
CA PHE A 24 -27.14 -48.92 -27.98
C PHE A 24 -25.92 -49.25 -28.84
N SER A 25 -24.72 -49.10 -28.31
CA SER A 25 -23.55 -49.79 -28.82
C SER A 25 -22.52 -49.93 -27.71
N SER A 26 -22.16 -51.18 -27.46
CA SER A 26 -21.18 -51.69 -26.51
C SER A 26 -19.86 -50.89 -26.50
N ASN A 27 -19.53 -50.28 -25.35
CA ASN A 27 -18.14 -50.13 -24.93
C ASN A 27 -18.05 -49.97 -23.39
N PRO A 28 -17.18 -50.73 -22.69
CA PRO A 28 -17.05 -50.67 -21.24
C PRO A 28 -15.96 -49.65 -20.87
N ALA A 29 -16.35 -48.41 -20.60
CA ALA A 29 -15.43 -47.43 -20.01
C ALA A 29 -16.20 -46.45 -19.10
N THR A 30 -16.15 -46.77 -17.81
CA THR A 30 -16.03 -45.79 -16.71
C THR A 30 -17.08 -44.68 -16.62
N THR A 31 -18.35 -45.06 -16.43
CA THR A 31 -19.35 -44.20 -15.78
C THR A 31 -19.24 -44.29 -14.26
N SER A 32 -18.37 -43.49 -13.65
CA SER A 32 -18.35 -43.25 -12.20
C SER A 32 -19.45 -42.26 -11.79
N GLY A 33 -20.71 -42.62 -12.07
CA GLY A 33 -21.88 -42.08 -11.39
C GLY A 33 -22.36 -43.11 -10.37
N PRO A 34 -22.95 -42.73 -9.22
CA PRO A 34 -23.43 -43.70 -8.23
C PRO A 34 -24.53 -44.54 -8.87
N GLN A 35 -24.16 -45.72 -9.33
CA GLN A 35 -25.10 -46.68 -9.89
C GLN A 35 -25.91 -47.22 -8.72
N ILE A 36 -27.21 -46.91 -8.71
CA ILE A 36 -28.14 -47.40 -7.71
C ILE A 36 -28.22 -48.91 -7.92
N ASN A 37 -27.47 -49.65 -7.09
CA ASN A 37 -27.55 -51.10 -7.06
C ASN A 37 -28.88 -51.46 -6.41
N PHE A 38 -29.92 -51.60 -7.23
CA PHE A 38 -31.13 -52.29 -6.84
C PHE A 38 -30.68 -53.73 -6.54
N GLY A 39 -30.72 -54.14 -5.26
CA GLY A 39 -30.39 -55.50 -4.87
C GLY A 39 -31.32 -56.55 -5.49
N ALA A 40 -31.42 -57.71 -4.83
CA ALA A 40 -32.15 -58.90 -5.28
C ALA A 40 -33.48 -58.63 -6.05
N PRO A 41 -33.80 -59.49 -7.05
CA PRO A 41 -34.91 -59.27 -7.99
C PRO A 41 -36.24 -58.99 -7.28
N ALA A 42 -37.01 -58.07 -7.85
CA ALA A 42 -38.26 -57.58 -7.27
C ALA A 42 -39.25 -58.74 -6.99
N PRO A 43 -39.85 -58.82 -5.80
CA PRO A 43 -40.90 -59.79 -5.52
C PRO A 43 -42.12 -59.58 -6.43
N ILE A 44 -42.63 -60.66 -7.01
CA ILE A 44 -43.76 -60.63 -7.95
C ILE A 44 -45.04 -60.39 -7.13
N GLY A 45 -45.68 -59.23 -7.32
CA GLY A 45 -46.97 -58.86 -6.69
C GLY A 45 -46.95 -57.69 -5.69
N GLU A 46 -45.90 -56.85 -5.65
CA GLU A 46 -45.85 -55.70 -4.73
C GLU A 46 -46.90 -54.63 -5.04
N THR A 47 -47.48 -54.02 -4.00
CA THR A 47 -48.36 -52.85 -4.17
C THR A 47 -47.55 -51.62 -4.61
N PRO A 48 -48.14 -50.67 -5.37
CA PRO A 48 -47.41 -49.49 -5.86
C PRO A 48 -46.77 -48.65 -4.74
N GLN A 49 -47.41 -48.56 -3.58
CA GLN A 49 -46.88 -47.83 -2.43
C GLN A 49 -45.64 -48.50 -1.82
N GLN A 50 -45.65 -49.84 -1.76
CA GLN A 50 -44.54 -50.62 -1.23
C GLN A 50 -43.31 -50.55 -2.15
N LYS A 51 -43.53 -50.48 -3.46
CA LYS A 51 -42.47 -50.21 -4.46
C LYS A 51 -41.79 -48.87 -4.22
N ILE A 52 -42.56 -47.80 -4.00
CA ILE A 52 -42.01 -46.47 -3.76
C ILE A 52 -41.21 -46.43 -2.45
N ALA A 53 -41.72 -47.06 -1.39
CA ALA A 53 -41.02 -47.15 -0.11
C ALA A 53 -39.67 -47.88 -0.26
N ARG A 54 -39.63 -48.99 -1.00
CA ARG A 54 -38.40 -49.73 -1.29
C ARG A 54 -37.43 -48.93 -2.14
N LEU A 55 -37.89 -48.27 -3.20
CA LEU A 55 -37.06 -47.43 -4.06
C LEU A 55 -36.50 -46.24 -3.29
N ARG A 56 -37.28 -45.63 -2.39
CA ARG A 56 -36.81 -44.55 -1.52
C ARG A 56 -35.77 -45.03 -0.52
N ALA A 57 -35.95 -46.23 0.05
CA ALA A 57 -34.95 -46.85 0.93
C ALA A 57 -33.66 -47.19 0.16
N ALA A 58 -33.76 -47.76 -1.04
CA ALA A 58 -32.62 -48.06 -1.90
C ALA A 58 -31.90 -46.78 -2.37
N ALA A 59 -32.64 -45.71 -2.67
CA ALA A 59 -32.06 -44.41 -3.01
C ALA A 59 -31.39 -43.74 -1.80
N ALA A 60 -31.96 -43.84 -0.60
CA ALA A 60 -31.35 -43.35 0.63
C ALA A 60 -30.05 -44.11 0.96
N LEU A 61 -30.03 -45.43 0.75
CA LEU A 61 -28.85 -46.28 0.89
C LEU A 61 -27.80 -46.02 -0.19
N ALA A 62 -28.21 -45.72 -1.43
CA ALA A 62 -27.28 -45.32 -2.48
C ALA A 62 -26.70 -43.92 -2.21
N LYS A 63 -27.48 -43.02 -1.61
CA LYS A 63 -26.98 -41.70 -1.18
C LYS A 63 -26.00 -41.83 -0.02
N SER A 64 -26.30 -42.63 1.01
CA SER A 64 -25.36 -42.88 2.11
C SER A 64 -24.17 -43.78 1.72
N GLY A 65 -24.36 -44.67 0.76
CA GLY A 65 -23.35 -45.53 0.15
C GLY A 65 -22.41 -44.78 -0.81
N ALA A 66 -22.92 -43.80 -1.55
CA ALA A 66 -22.11 -42.83 -2.29
C ALA A 66 -21.35 -41.87 -1.36
N LEU A 67 -21.84 -41.70 -0.13
CA LEU A 67 -21.10 -41.08 0.99
C LEU A 67 -20.11 -42.04 1.67
N ARG A 68 -19.98 -43.30 1.24
CA ARG A 68 -18.78 -44.10 1.56
C ARG A 68 -17.63 -43.56 0.72
N GLU A 69 -17.17 -42.36 1.09
CA GLU A 69 -15.89 -41.81 0.66
C GLU A 69 -14.87 -42.96 0.75
N THR A 70 -14.27 -43.33 -0.37
CA THR A 70 -13.13 -44.26 -0.36
C THR A 70 -12.10 -43.70 0.63
N SER A 71 -11.46 -44.56 1.44
CA SER A 71 -10.49 -44.12 2.46
C SER A 71 -9.43 -43.17 1.88
N PHE A 72 -9.13 -43.32 0.60
CA PHE A 72 -8.27 -42.43 -0.18
C PHE A 72 -8.82 -41.00 -0.31
N ASP A 73 -10.10 -40.84 -0.64
CA ASP A 73 -10.76 -39.52 -0.78
C ASP A 73 -10.78 -38.76 0.55
N ARG A 74 -10.94 -39.48 1.66
CA ARG A 74 -10.82 -38.91 3.01
C ARG A 74 -9.42 -38.38 3.30
N VAL A 75 -8.37 -39.13 2.93
CA VAL A 75 -6.97 -38.71 3.10
C VAL A 75 -6.66 -37.51 2.22
N VAL A 76 -7.13 -37.48 0.97
CA VAL A 76 -6.92 -36.35 0.04
C VAL A 76 -7.58 -35.08 0.58
N ARG A 77 -8.80 -35.18 1.11
CA ARG A 77 -9.50 -34.03 1.72
C ARG A 77 -8.74 -33.47 2.92
N VAL A 78 -8.29 -34.32 3.84
CA VAL A 78 -7.51 -33.90 5.02
C VAL A 78 -6.15 -33.35 4.60
N GLY A 79 -5.51 -33.98 3.61
CA GLY A 79 -4.21 -33.58 3.06
C GLY A 79 -4.24 -32.17 2.47
N ARG A 80 -5.30 -31.81 1.72
CA ARG A 80 -5.45 -30.45 1.16
C ARG A 80 -5.49 -29.39 2.27
N VAL A 81 -6.30 -29.61 3.30
CA VAL A 81 -6.42 -28.68 4.44
C VAL A 81 -5.10 -28.57 5.20
N TRP A 82 -4.37 -29.68 5.36
CA TRP A 82 -3.06 -29.69 6.01
C TRP A 82 -1.99 -28.99 5.19
N ALA A 83 -1.99 -29.16 3.86
CA ALA A 83 -1.07 -28.49 2.97
C ALA A 83 -1.24 -26.96 3.02
N ASP A 84 -2.49 -26.48 2.96
CA ASP A 84 -2.79 -25.05 3.08
C ASP A 84 -2.38 -24.49 4.45
N ARG A 85 -2.57 -25.28 5.52
CA ARG A 85 -2.18 -24.88 6.87
C ARG A 85 -0.66 -24.86 7.06
N ALA A 86 0.05 -25.83 6.50
CA ALA A 86 1.50 -25.88 6.49
C ALA A 86 2.07 -24.67 5.73
N HIS A 87 1.54 -24.36 4.54
CA HIS A 87 1.98 -23.20 3.77
C HIS A 87 1.81 -21.88 4.54
N ARG A 88 0.66 -21.69 5.21
CA ARG A 88 0.42 -20.50 6.04
C ARG A 88 1.34 -20.42 7.24
N VAL A 89 1.61 -21.54 7.91
CA VAL A 89 2.55 -21.57 9.05
C VAL A 89 3.96 -21.24 8.60
N THR A 90 4.42 -21.81 7.47
CA THR A 90 5.75 -21.50 6.93
C THR A 90 5.85 -20.04 6.48
N ALA A 91 4.84 -19.51 5.79
CA ALA A 91 4.83 -18.11 5.36
C ALA A 91 4.88 -17.14 6.56
N LEU A 92 4.03 -17.36 7.56
CA LEU A 92 4.04 -16.54 8.79
C LEU A 92 5.32 -16.71 9.59
N GLY A 93 5.89 -17.92 9.61
CA GLY A 93 7.17 -18.21 10.24
C GLY A 93 8.33 -17.45 9.58
N LEU A 94 8.39 -17.43 8.24
CA LEU A 94 9.40 -16.68 7.49
C LEU A 94 9.25 -15.17 7.75
N ILE A 95 8.02 -14.65 7.74
CA ILE A 95 7.76 -13.25 8.07
C ILE A 95 8.24 -12.95 9.49
N GLY A 96 7.86 -13.77 10.48
CA GLY A 96 8.30 -13.61 11.86
C GLY A 96 9.83 -13.64 12.01
N LEU A 97 10.48 -14.57 11.32
CA LEU A 97 11.94 -14.70 11.33
C LEU A 97 12.63 -13.47 10.70
N THR A 98 12.10 -12.93 9.61
CA THR A 98 12.65 -11.71 8.99
C THR A 98 12.52 -10.50 9.93
N VAL A 99 11.38 -10.32 10.59
CA VAL A 99 11.19 -9.23 11.56
C VAL A 99 12.18 -9.39 12.73
N LEU A 100 12.30 -10.59 13.30
CA LEU A 100 13.25 -10.84 14.38
C LEU A 100 14.69 -10.58 13.95
N SER A 101 15.08 -11.02 12.74
CA SER A 101 16.40 -10.76 12.17
C SER A 101 16.68 -9.26 12.03
N THR A 102 15.71 -8.47 11.54
CA THR A 102 15.87 -7.02 11.43
C THR A 102 16.00 -6.33 12.79
N MET A 103 15.28 -6.80 13.81
CA MET A 103 15.41 -6.25 15.17
C MET A 103 16.79 -6.51 15.76
N VAL A 104 17.32 -7.73 15.58
CA VAL A 104 18.69 -8.08 16.03
C VAL A 104 19.73 -7.24 15.28
N ALA A 105 19.58 -7.07 13.97
CA ALA A 105 20.47 -6.23 13.18
C ALA A 105 20.44 -4.76 13.65
N ALA A 106 19.24 -4.20 13.90
CA ALA A 106 19.09 -2.85 14.40
C ALA A 106 19.73 -2.66 15.77
N ALA A 107 19.62 -3.64 16.67
CA ALA A 107 20.29 -3.63 17.96
C ALA A 107 21.82 -3.59 17.80
N GLY A 108 22.38 -4.42 16.93
CA GLY A 108 23.82 -4.44 16.65
C GLY A 108 24.34 -3.13 16.04
N VAL A 109 23.62 -2.57 15.07
CA VAL A 109 23.96 -1.27 14.48
C VAL A 109 23.92 -0.16 15.53
N THR A 110 22.88 -0.15 16.37
CA THR A 110 22.72 0.86 17.43
C THR A 110 23.85 0.78 18.45
N ASP A 111 24.22 -0.43 18.87
CA ASP A 111 25.32 -0.67 19.80
C ASP A 111 26.66 -0.17 19.22
N MET A 112 26.95 -0.50 17.97
CA MET A 112 28.19 -0.08 17.30
C MET A 112 28.25 1.45 17.13
N ILE A 113 27.13 2.10 16.81
CA ILE A 113 27.04 3.57 16.75
C ILE A 113 27.31 4.19 18.11
N LEU A 114 26.71 3.67 19.19
CA LEU A 114 26.88 4.23 20.53
C LEU A 114 28.34 4.09 21.00
N HIS A 115 28.95 2.93 20.75
CA HIS A 115 30.36 2.71 21.06
C HIS A 115 31.27 3.67 20.28
N ASN A 116 31.04 3.83 18.98
CA ASN A 116 31.82 4.74 18.13
C ASN A 116 31.63 6.21 18.51
N ARG A 117 30.42 6.59 18.95
CA ARG A 117 30.16 7.95 19.42
C ARG A 117 31.01 8.29 20.63
N ARG A 118 31.13 7.38 21.61
CA ARG A 118 31.96 7.61 22.80
C ARG A 118 33.44 7.80 22.45
N ARG A 119 33.99 6.95 21.57
CA ARG A 119 35.38 7.12 21.13
C ARG A 119 35.61 8.40 20.35
N ARG A 120 34.63 8.80 19.52
CA ARG A 120 34.70 10.06 18.78
C ARG A 120 34.59 11.27 19.70
N THR A 121 33.78 11.22 20.76
CA THR A 121 33.66 12.35 21.70
C THR A 121 34.97 12.59 22.44
N GLU A 122 35.62 11.53 22.94
CA GLU A 122 36.93 11.66 23.59
C GLU A 122 38.00 12.24 22.66
N PHE A 123 38.03 11.77 21.40
CA PHE A 123 38.95 12.30 20.40
C PHE A 123 38.67 13.77 20.06
N LEU A 124 37.39 14.13 19.91
CA LEU A 124 36.98 15.50 19.62
C LEU A 124 37.27 16.44 20.79
N GLU A 125 37.03 16.02 22.02
CA GLU A 125 37.37 16.78 23.23
C GLU A 125 38.88 17.04 23.31
N ALA A 126 39.70 16.02 23.05
CA ALA A 126 41.16 16.18 23.02
C ALA A 126 41.63 17.11 21.90
N GLN A 127 40.98 17.07 20.73
CA GLN A 127 41.30 17.95 19.61
C GLN A 127 40.84 19.38 19.86
N GLN A 128 39.68 19.57 20.48
CA GLN A 128 39.16 20.87 20.90
C GLN A 128 40.08 21.52 21.93
N ALA A 129 40.55 20.76 22.93
CA ALA A 129 41.49 21.27 23.93
C ALA A 129 42.78 21.81 23.30
N LYS A 130 43.36 21.08 22.33
CA LYS A 130 44.54 21.54 21.58
C LYS A 130 44.24 22.77 20.74
N SER A 131 43.12 22.77 20.01
CA SER A 131 42.73 23.94 19.20
C SER A 131 42.48 25.19 20.06
N ALA A 132 41.93 25.02 21.27
CA ALA A 132 41.68 26.12 22.19
C ALA A 132 43.00 26.73 22.73
N THR A 133 43.99 25.89 23.04
CA THR A 133 45.32 26.39 23.45
C THR A 133 46.01 27.14 22.32
N ASP A 134 45.91 26.64 21.08
CA ASP A 134 46.51 27.29 19.90
C ASP A 134 45.84 28.64 19.60
N LEU A 135 44.51 28.70 19.74
CA LEU A 135 43.74 29.94 19.59
C LEU A 135 44.06 30.96 20.68
N ALA A 136 44.22 30.53 21.93
CA ALA A 136 44.62 31.40 23.02
C ALA A 136 46.03 31.98 22.78
N ALA A 137 46.97 31.15 22.35
CA ALA A 137 48.32 31.59 21.98
C ALA A 137 48.30 32.60 20.82
N ALA A 138 47.51 32.34 19.78
CA ALA A 138 47.34 33.24 18.65
C ALA A 138 46.73 34.60 19.06
N LYS A 139 45.75 34.60 19.97
CA LYS A 139 45.13 35.83 20.49
C LYS A 139 46.12 36.67 21.30
N VAL A 140 46.92 36.04 22.17
CA VAL A 140 47.97 36.73 22.93
C VAL A 140 49.05 37.31 22.01
N ALA A 141 49.47 36.57 20.97
CA ALA A 141 50.44 37.06 20.00
C ALA A 141 49.91 38.21 19.13
N LEU A 142 48.60 38.20 18.83
CA LEU A 142 47.91 39.30 18.15
C LEU A 142 47.91 40.57 18.99
N GLU A 143 47.60 40.46 20.29
CA GLU A 143 47.65 41.60 21.24
C GLU A 143 49.08 42.14 21.41
N ALA A 144 50.08 41.26 21.42
CA ALA A 144 51.48 41.64 21.50
C ALA A 144 52.04 42.21 20.16
N GLY A 145 51.27 42.17 19.07
CA GLY A 145 51.67 42.69 17.76
C GLY A 145 52.79 41.89 17.07
N GLN A 146 53.05 40.65 17.49
CA GLN A 146 54.09 39.74 16.95
C GLN A 146 53.45 38.50 16.30
N VAL A 147 52.27 38.66 15.72
CA VAL A 147 51.46 37.56 15.22
C VAL A 147 52.02 36.99 13.91
N THR A 148 51.99 35.66 13.78
CA THR A 148 52.34 35.01 12.52
C THR A 148 51.13 34.97 11.57
N GLU A 149 51.39 34.88 10.26
CA GLU A 149 50.32 34.83 9.25
C GLU A 149 49.38 33.62 9.46
N ASP A 150 49.93 32.48 9.87
CA ASP A 150 49.16 31.28 10.22
C ASP A 150 48.21 31.51 11.42
N GLN A 151 48.65 32.28 12.42
CA GLN A 151 47.82 32.60 13.59
C GLN A 151 46.69 33.57 13.23
N ILE A 152 46.92 34.53 12.32
CA ILE A 152 45.86 35.39 11.79
C ILE A 152 44.81 34.57 11.02
N LEU A 153 45.27 33.66 10.14
CA LEU A 153 44.38 32.78 9.38
C LEU A 153 43.54 31.89 10.29
N LEU A 154 44.13 31.37 11.37
CA LEU A 154 43.42 30.55 12.35
C LEU A 154 42.27 31.32 13.02
N ILE A 155 42.52 32.56 13.46
CA ILE A 155 41.50 33.42 14.08
C ILE A 155 40.39 33.76 13.08
N ASN A 156 40.73 34.06 11.82
CA ASN A 156 39.73 34.35 10.79
C ASN A 156 38.85 33.14 10.47
N ARG A 157 39.44 31.93 10.43
CA ARG A 157 38.69 30.68 10.26
C ARG A 157 37.75 30.42 11.43
N GLU A 158 38.17 30.68 12.67
CA GLU A 158 37.30 30.56 13.85
C GLU A 158 36.10 31.51 13.75
N ARG A 159 36.32 32.78 13.39
CA ARG A 159 35.23 33.76 13.19
C ARG A 159 34.26 33.33 12.10
N ALA A 160 34.77 32.93 10.94
CA ALA A 160 33.94 32.46 9.83
C ALA A 160 33.15 31.17 10.19
N ALA A 161 33.75 30.27 10.97
CA ALA A 161 33.09 29.07 11.45
C ALA A 161 31.93 29.41 12.42
N MET A 162 32.13 30.37 13.32
CA MET A 162 31.11 30.84 14.26
C MET A 162 29.89 31.44 13.55
N GLU A 163 30.11 32.32 12.57
CA GLU A 163 29.04 32.90 11.76
C GLU A 163 28.28 31.82 10.97
N ALA A 164 28.99 30.81 10.45
CA ALA A 164 28.37 29.69 9.76
C ALA A 164 27.56 28.78 10.71
N GLU A 165 27.95 28.63 11.98
CA GLU A 165 27.18 27.89 12.98
C GLU A 165 25.90 28.63 13.37
N GLU A 166 25.95 29.94 13.53
CA GLU A 166 24.77 30.77 13.78
C GLU A 166 23.78 30.67 12.61
N ALA A 167 24.28 30.74 11.37
CA ALA A 167 23.46 30.53 10.18
C ALA A 167 22.87 29.11 10.11
N LYS A 168 23.54 28.09 10.66
CA LYS A 168 23.03 26.71 10.74
C LYS A 168 21.99 26.53 11.84
N ARG A 169 22.14 27.18 12.99
CA ARG A 169 21.14 27.16 14.08
C ARG A 169 19.83 27.81 13.65
N ASN A 170 19.90 28.83 12.80
CA ASN A 170 18.74 29.51 12.22
C ASN A 170 18.06 28.71 11.09
N ARG A 171 18.65 27.59 10.63
CA ARG A 171 18.10 26.77 9.54
C ARG A 171 17.23 25.64 10.09
N PRO A 172 16.07 25.33 9.47
CA PRO A 172 15.25 24.19 9.87
C PRO A 172 16.02 22.88 9.66
N GLY A 173 15.95 21.98 10.65
CA GLY A 173 16.66 20.69 10.63
C GLY A 173 16.28 19.80 9.45
N ILE A 174 17.20 18.89 9.07
CA ILE A 174 17.07 18.01 7.89
C ILE A 174 15.76 17.22 7.93
N PHE A 175 15.37 16.73 9.10
CA PHE A 175 14.10 16.02 9.30
C PHE A 175 12.89 16.92 9.01
N LYS A 176 12.89 18.17 9.49
CA LYS A 176 11.81 19.16 9.24
C LYS A 176 11.74 19.57 7.77
N ARG A 177 12.86 19.57 7.05
CA ARG A 177 12.88 19.80 5.60
C ARG A 177 12.33 18.62 4.83
N MET A 178 12.69 17.40 5.23
CA MET A 178 12.20 16.18 4.58
C MET A 178 10.70 15.98 4.83
N THR A 179 10.25 16.13 6.08
CA THR A 179 8.81 16.07 6.39
C THR A 179 8.06 17.25 5.78
N GLY A 180 8.62 18.46 5.81
CA GLY A 180 8.04 19.62 5.13
C GLY A 180 7.93 19.45 3.62
N SER A 181 8.87 18.75 2.98
CA SER A 181 8.79 18.45 1.54
C SER A 181 7.76 17.37 1.22
N LEU A 182 7.53 16.41 2.11
CA LEU A 182 6.61 15.30 1.90
C LEU A 182 5.17 15.60 2.33
N PHE A 183 4.99 16.43 3.37
CA PHE A 183 3.69 16.84 3.91
C PHE A 183 3.29 18.26 3.52
N GLY A 184 4.22 19.07 3.00
CA GLY A 184 3.93 20.43 2.55
C GLY A 184 2.99 20.49 1.35
N ASP A 185 3.05 19.48 0.47
CA ASP A 185 2.17 19.39 -0.69
C ASP A 185 0.71 19.09 -0.27
N LEU A 186 0.54 18.18 0.70
CA LEU A 186 -0.78 17.84 1.27
C LEU A 186 -1.38 19.01 2.06
N SER A 187 -0.58 19.73 2.84
CA SER A 187 -1.07 20.88 3.62
C SER A 187 -1.39 22.09 2.73
N ALA A 188 -0.62 22.32 1.66
CA ALA A 188 -0.90 23.36 0.69
C ALA A 188 -2.18 23.07 -0.12
N GLU A 189 -2.42 21.80 -0.48
CA GLU A 189 -3.69 21.38 -1.12
C GLU A 189 -4.89 21.48 -0.17
N GLU A 190 -4.77 21.06 1.09
CA GLU A 190 -5.87 21.17 2.06
C GLU A 190 -6.23 22.63 2.35
N GLN A 191 -5.24 23.53 2.42
CA GLN A 191 -5.48 24.95 2.62
C GLN A 191 -6.11 25.64 1.39
N LYS A 192 -5.79 25.15 0.19
CA LYS A 192 -6.42 25.59 -1.08
C LYS A 192 -7.84 25.03 -1.23
N GLY A 193 -8.07 23.78 -0.83
CA GLY A 193 -9.40 23.13 -0.79
C GLY A 193 -10.32 23.69 0.29
N GLY A 194 -9.77 24.05 1.46
CA GLY A 194 -10.51 24.68 2.56
C GLY A 194 -11.00 26.10 2.23
N ARG A 195 -10.23 26.86 1.44
CA ARG A 195 -10.67 28.17 0.92
C ARG A 195 -11.79 28.05 -0.11
N LEU A 196 -11.80 27.01 -0.94
CA LEU A 196 -12.90 26.73 -1.87
C LEU A 196 -14.17 26.29 -1.12
N GLY A 197 -14.01 25.51 -0.04
CA GLY A 197 -15.12 25.12 0.84
C GLY A 197 -15.69 26.26 1.68
N ALA A 198 -14.87 27.22 2.10
CA ALA A 198 -15.33 28.43 2.78
C ALA A 198 -16.03 29.40 1.81
N GLY A 199 -15.49 29.60 0.60
CA GLY A 199 -16.14 30.40 -0.44
C GLY A 199 -17.48 29.82 -0.91
N ALA A 200 -17.63 28.49 -0.94
CA ALA A 200 -18.90 27.84 -1.26
C ALA A 200 -19.95 27.97 -0.13
N ARG A 201 -19.53 28.09 1.13
CA ARG A 201 -20.42 28.33 2.27
C ARG A 201 -20.85 29.79 2.38
N GLU A 202 -19.98 30.72 1.98
CA GLU A 202 -20.29 32.15 1.96
C GLU A 202 -21.17 32.55 0.77
N ALA A 203 -20.98 31.90 -0.40
CA ALA A 203 -21.85 32.09 -1.57
C ALA A 203 -23.27 31.48 -1.41
N ALA A 204 -23.50 30.61 -0.42
CA ALA A 204 -24.80 30.00 -0.16
C ALA A 204 -25.71 30.84 0.76
N ILE A 205 -25.20 31.90 1.38
CA ILE A 205 -25.93 32.69 2.40
C ILE A 205 -26.46 34.03 1.86
N THR A 206 -26.15 34.43 0.62
CA THR A 206 -26.65 35.68 0.02
C THR A 206 -27.56 35.44 -1.19
N PRO A 207 -28.90 35.45 -1.02
CA PRO A 207 -29.80 35.58 -2.17
C PRO A 207 -30.00 37.07 -2.52
N LYS A 208 -29.46 37.43 -3.69
CA LYS A 208 -29.99 38.37 -4.71
C LYS A 208 -30.94 39.51 -4.27
N GLU A 209 -30.44 40.74 -4.39
CA GLU A 209 -31.12 42.00 -4.77
C GLU A 209 -29.98 43.03 -4.95
N GLU A 210 -29.81 43.89 -5.96
CA GLU A 210 -30.63 44.41 -7.06
C GLU A 210 -29.71 44.66 -8.27
N MET A 211 -30.26 44.48 -9.47
CA MET A 211 -29.75 45.09 -10.71
C MET A 211 -30.59 46.34 -10.99
N LEU A 212 -29.99 47.54 -11.05
CA LEU A 212 -30.45 48.64 -11.92
C LEU A 212 -29.49 49.84 -11.92
N GLY A 213 -29.22 50.39 -13.11
CA GLY A 213 -28.69 51.75 -13.36
C GLY A 213 -27.22 51.95 -13.01
N GLU A 214 -26.38 52.68 -13.75
CA GLU A 214 -26.62 53.74 -14.71
C GLU A 214 -25.33 53.93 -15.51
N ARG A 215 -25.45 54.12 -16.83
CA ARG A 215 -24.40 54.68 -17.68
C ARG A 215 -24.32 56.16 -17.38
N GLU A 216 -23.11 56.72 -17.22
CA GLU A 216 -22.72 57.99 -17.84
C GLU A 216 -21.21 58.30 -17.64
N ASP A 217 -20.51 58.29 -18.77
CA ASP A 217 -19.58 59.30 -19.27
C ASP A 217 -18.45 59.96 -18.42
N ARG A 218 -17.27 59.94 -19.07
CA ARG A 218 -16.29 61.04 -19.30
C ARG A 218 -15.02 61.15 -18.43
N GLY A 219 -13.90 61.27 -19.14
CA GLY A 219 -12.62 61.87 -18.71
C GLY A 219 -11.41 60.95 -18.95
N CYS A 220 -10.86 60.80 -20.16
CA CYS A 220 -9.88 61.67 -20.87
C CYS A 220 -8.56 61.96 -20.12
N ALA A 221 -7.46 61.83 -20.89
CA ALA A 221 -6.04 62.13 -20.61
C ALA A 221 -5.27 61.04 -19.85
N GLY A 222 -4.12 60.53 -20.30
CA GLY A 222 -3.26 60.84 -21.45
C GLY A 222 -1.97 60.02 -21.30
N GLU A 223 -1.40 59.62 -22.45
CA GLU A 223 0.03 59.66 -22.84
C GLU A 223 1.14 59.43 -21.78
N GLY A 224 2.22 58.69 -21.99
CA GLY A 224 2.90 58.13 -23.17
C GLY A 224 3.85 56.98 -22.73
N GLY A 225 4.30 56.09 -23.62
CA GLY A 225 5.48 56.30 -24.49
C GLY A 225 6.76 55.93 -23.73
N THR A 226 7.30 54.69 -23.84
CA THR A 226 8.33 54.21 -24.79
C THR A 226 9.67 54.96 -24.77
N GLU A 227 10.76 54.20 -25.03
CA GLU A 227 12.19 54.59 -25.16
C GLU A 227 13.01 54.61 -23.85
N SER A 228 14.28 54.19 -23.77
CA SER A 228 15.34 53.84 -24.73
C SER A 228 16.32 52.89 -24.00
N LYS A 229 16.76 51.74 -24.52
CA LYS A 229 17.92 51.53 -25.41
C LYS A 229 19.21 52.31 -25.08
N ASN A 230 20.29 51.51 -24.99
CA ASN A 230 21.70 51.74 -25.31
C ASN A 230 22.66 52.14 -24.16
N GLY A 231 23.77 51.38 -24.11
CA GLY A 231 24.95 51.58 -23.28
C GLY A 231 25.64 50.25 -23.02
#